data_AF-A0A921Z2P8-F1
#
_entry.id   AF-A0A921Z2P8-F1
#
_cell.length_a   1.000
_cell.length_b   1.000
_cell.length_c   1.000
_cell.angle_alpha   90.00
_cell.angle_beta   90.00
_cell.angle_gamma   90.00
#
_symmetry.space_group_name_H-M   'P 1'
#
loop_
_entity.id
_entity.type
_entity.pdbx_description
1 polymer ?
#
loop_
_entity_poly.entity_id
_entity_poly.type
_entity_poly.pdbx_seq_one_letter_code
_entity_poly.pdbx_strand_id
1 'polypeptide(L)' 'MSRYFLVFVALLVVVAVCTQGAEAQNKSGRCPRVPGGSGGICVEGCSGDRSCPGRQKCCSNGCGRVCKNPV' A
#
# COMPACT_ATOMS: atom_id res chain seq x y z
N MET A 1 -21.10 -0.23 33.93
CA MET A 1 -21.53 0.05 32.53
C MET A 1 -20.59 1.02 31.82
N SER A 2 -20.13 2.11 32.46
CA SER A 2 -19.24 3.12 31.85
C SER A 2 -17.87 2.60 31.35
N ARG A 3 -17.18 1.73 32.10
CA ARG A 3 -15.87 1.18 31.69
C ARG A 3 -15.95 0.22 30.50
N TYR A 4 -16.96 -0.65 30.47
CA TYR A 4 -17.19 -1.57 29.35
C TYR A 4 -17.55 -0.82 28.06
N PHE A 5 -18.32 0.27 28.18
CA PHE A 5 -18.64 1.14 27.06
C PHE A 5 -17.38 1.79 26.47
N LEU A 6 -16.48 2.33 27.31
CA LEU A 6 -15.20 2.89 26.86
C LEU A 6 -14.28 1.84 26.21
N VAL A 7 -14.25 0.62 26.73
CA VAL A 7 -13.47 -0.49 26.13
C VAL A 7 -14.03 -0.86 24.76
N PHE A 8 -15.35 -0.94 24.61
CA PHE A 8 -15.99 -1.25 23.33
C PHE A 8 -15.74 -0.14 22.30
N VAL A 9 -15.86 1.13 22.71
CA VAL A 9 -15.53 2.28 21.87
C VAL A 9 -14.05 2.25 21.44
N ALA A 10 -13.13 1.98 22.37
CA ALA A 10 -11.71 1.85 22.04
C ALA A 10 -11.44 0.71 21.05
N LEU A 11 -12.07 -0.45 21.24
CA LEU A 11 -11.96 -1.59 20.31
C LEU A 11 -12.48 -1.23 18.91
N LEU A 12 -13.66 -0.60 18.82
CA LEU A 12 -14.23 -0.15 17.55
C LEU A 12 -13.33 0.86 16.83
N VAL A 13 -12.75 1.81 17.57
CA VAL A 13 -11.80 2.79 17.02
C VAL A 13 -10.54 2.09 16.52
N VAL A 14 -9.96 1.17 17.29
CA VAL A 14 -8.77 0.41 16.87
C VAL A 14 -9.07 -0.41 15.61
N VAL A 15 -10.17 -1.16 15.58
CA VAL A 15 -10.59 -1.94 14.41
C VAL A 15 -10.81 -1.04 13.19
N ALA A 16 -11.48 0.10 13.35
CA ALA A 16 -11.71 1.05 12.27
C ALA A 16 -10.41 1.70 11.74
N VAL A 17 -9.43 1.96 12.60
CA VAL A 17 -8.12 2.49 12.19
C VAL A 17 -7.29 1.42 11.47
N CYS A 18 -7.32 0.17 11.95
CA CYS A 18 -6.56 -0.93 11.35
C CYS A 18 -7.07 -1.34 9.96
N THR A 19 -8.35 -1.14 9.64
CA THR A 19 -8.92 -1.48 8.33
C THR A 19 -8.62 -0.45 7.23
N GLN A 20 -8.03 0.70 7.57
CA GLN A 20 -7.68 1.75 6.60
C GLN A 20 -6.32 1.53 5.90
N GLY A 21 -5.63 0.43 6.19
CA GLY A 21 -4.26 0.16 5.69
C GLY A 21 -4.15 -0.43 4.28
N ALA A 22 -5.19 -0.38 3.45
CA ALA A 22 -5.18 -1.00 2.11
C ALA A 22 -5.83 -0.16 1.00
N GLU A 23 -5.86 1.17 1.12
CA GLU A 23 -6.10 1.99 -0.06
C GLU A 23 -4.78 2.08 -0.82
N ALA A 24 -4.62 1.18 -1.80
CA ALA A 24 -3.69 1.35 -2.89
C ALA A 24 -4.05 2.66 -3.57
N GLN A 25 -3.48 3.75 -3.06
CA GLN A 25 -3.65 5.13 -3.50
C GLN A 25 -3.46 5.20 -5.01
N ASN A 26 -4.55 5.10 -5.77
CA ASN A 26 -4.49 4.66 -7.16
C ASN A 26 -4.32 5.86 -8.10
N LYS A 27 -3.10 6.09 -8.59
CA LYS A 27 -2.90 7.01 -9.73
C LYS A 27 -3.47 6.37 -11.00
N SER A 28 -4.00 7.18 -11.90
CA SER A 28 -4.53 6.70 -13.18
C SER A 28 -3.46 5.98 -14.03
N GLY A 29 -3.88 4.98 -14.80
CA GLY A 29 -3.01 4.14 -15.63
C GLY A 29 -2.69 2.79 -14.99
N ARG A 30 -2.08 1.87 -15.76
CA ARG A 30 -1.74 0.52 -15.28
C ARG A 30 -0.24 0.36 -15.11
N CYS A 31 0.15 -0.58 -14.24
CA CYS A 31 1.55 -0.98 -14.15
C CYS A 31 1.98 -1.63 -15.47
N PRO A 32 3.13 -1.24 -16.05
CA PRO A 32 3.70 -1.95 -17.17
C PRO A 32 3.97 -3.41 -16.78
N ARG A 33 3.96 -4.33 -17.76
CA ARG A 33 4.48 -5.68 -17.53
C ARG A 33 5.96 -5.56 -17.18
N VAL A 34 6.27 -5.70 -15.89
CA VAL A 34 7.65 -5.86 -15.45
C VAL A 34 8.02 -7.33 -15.69
N PRO A 35 9.11 -7.64 -16.42
CA PRO A 35 9.59 -9.01 -16.49
C PRO A 35 9.89 -9.47 -15.06
N GLY A 36 9.19 -10.51 -14.62
CA GLY A 36 9.33 -11.02 -13.27
C GLY A 36 10.73 -11.58 -13.05
N GLY A 37 11.31 -11.30 -11.89
CA GLY A 37 12.53 -11.97 -11.44
C GLY A 37 13.79 -11.14 -11.60
N SER A 38 14.03 -10.25 -10.65
CA SER A 38 15.39 -9.96 -10.19
C SER A 38 15.60 -10.78 -8.92
N GLY A 39 16.12 -12.00 -9.06
CA GLY A 39 16.48 -12.86 -7.92
C GLY A 39 17.61 -12.18 -7.12
N GLY A 40 17.25 -11.63 -5.96
CA GLY A 40 18.12 -10.84 -5.10
C GLY A 40 17.36 -10.38 -3.86
N ILE A 41 17.93 -9.44 -3.09
CA ILE A 41 17.25 -8.84 -1.93
C ILE A 41 15.98 -8.12 -2.41
N CYS A 42 14.82 -8.49 -1.87
CA CYS A 42 13.58 -7.77 -2.18
C CYS A 42 13.66 -6.37 -1.57
N VAL A 43 13.59 -5.35 -2.42
CA VAL A 43 13.57 -3.94 -1.98
C VAL A 43 12.16 -3.40 -2.13
N GLU A 44 11.60 -2.92 -1.01
CA GLU A 44 10.34 -2.17 -0.98
C GLU A 44 10.64 -0.68 -1.19
N GLY A 45 10.74 -0.25 -2.45
CA GLY A 45 11.02 1.14 -2.81
C GLY A 45 9.82 2.08 -2.71
N CYS A 46 8.61 1.56 -2.53
CA CYS A 46 7.39 2.35 -2.35
C CYS A 46 6.31 1.53 -1.65
N SER A 47 5.40 2.18 -0.92
CA SER A 47 4.25 1.54 -0.27
C SER A 47 2.95 1.70 -1.05
N GLY A 48 2.84 2.74 -1.90
CA GLY A 48 1.71 2.97 -2.80
C GLY A 48 2.03 4.06 -3.82
N ASP A 49 1.11 4.36 -4.76
CA ASP A 49 1.46 5.26 -5.87
C ASP A 49 1.80 6.68 -5.41
N ARG A 50 1.23 7.15 -4.29
CA ARG A 50 1.59 8.45 -3.68
C ARG A 50 3.03 8.53 -3.20
N SER A 51 3.67 7.41 -2.87
CA SER A 51 5.09 7.38 -2.51
C SER A 51 5.98 7.72 -3.71
N CYS A 52 5.47 7.55 -4.92
CA CYS A 52 6.20 7.81 -6.14
C CYS A 52 5.98 9.25 -6.63
N PRO A 53 7.02 9.93 -7.14
CA PRO A 53 6.89 11.28 -7.66
C PRO A 53 6.05 11.34 -8.94
N GLY A 54 5.38 12.46 -9.17
CA GLY A 54 4.64 12.73 -10.41
C GLY A 54 3.52 11.73 -10.69
N ARG A 55 3.51 11.14 -11.89
CA ARG A 55 2.48 10.17 -12.34
C ARG A 55 2.88 8.71 -12.13
N GLN A 56 4.05 8.46 -11.54
CA GLN A 56 4.56 7.11 -11.34
C GLN A 56 3.69 6.32 -10.38
N LYS A 57 3.49 5.05 -10.70
CA LYS A 57 2.76 4.07 -9.89
C LYS A 57 3.74 3.16 -9.15
N CYS A 58 3.33 2.69 -7.99
CA CYS A 58 4.08 1.74 -7.19
C CYS A 58 3.73 0.32 -7.64
N CYS A 59 4.60 -0.27 -8.44
CA CYS A 59 4.36 -1.54 -9.12
C CYS A 59 5.21 -2.65 -8.51
N SER A 60 4.63 -3.85 -8.38
CA SER A 60 5.40 -5.02 -7.98
C SER A 60 6.30 -5.48 -9.14
N ASN A 61 7.56 -5.78 -8.83
CA ASN A 61 8.51 -6.40 -9.77
C ASN A 61 8.65 -7.92 -9.56
N GLY A 62 7.81 -8.52 -8.73
CA GLY A 62 7.80 -9.94 -8.39
C GLY A 62 8.50 -10.30 -7.07
N CYS A 63 9.35 -9.43 -6.50
CA CYS A 63 10.01 -9.62 -5.20
C CYS A 63 9.66 -8.47 -4.24
N GLY A 64 9.70 -7.24 -4.74
CA GLY A 64 9.32 -6.04 -4.02
C GLY A 64 8.54 -5.04 -4.86
N ARG A 65 8.48 -3.80 -4.40
CA ARG A 65 7.75 -2.69 -5.04
C ARG A 65 8.68 -1.59 -5.54
N VAL A 66 8.41 -1.06 -6.73
CA VAL A 66 9.21 0.00 -7.38
C VAL A 66 8.33 0.99 -8.12
N CYS A 67 8.72 2.27 -8.09
CA CYS A 67 8.06 3.32 -8.85
C CYS A 67 8.32 3.15 -10.36
N LYS A 68 7.25 3.03 -11.15
CA LYS A 68 7.31 2.93 -12.62
C LYS A 68 6.32 3.89 -13.27
N ASN A 69 6.66 4.33 -14.48
CA ASN A 69 5.72 5.11 -15.28
C ASN A 69 4.54 4.21 -15.68
N PRO A 70 3.29 4.70 -15.54
CA PRO A 70 2.11 3.96 -15.96
C PRO A 70 2.07 3.81 -17.49
N VAL A 71 1.37 2.76 -17.94
CA VAL A 71 0.96 2.54 -19.33
C VAL A 71 -0.52 2.73 -19.52
#